data_AF-A0A2J4QCL1-F1
#
_entry.id   AF-A0A2J4QCL1-F1
#
_cell.length_a   1.000
_cell.length_b   1.000
_cell.length_c   1.000
_cell.angle_alpha   90.00
_cell.angle_beta   90.00
_cell.angle_gamma   90.00
#
_symmetry.space_group_name_H-M   'P 1'
#
loop_
_entity.id
_entity.type
_entity.pdbx_description
1 polymer ?
#
loop_
_entity_poly.entity_id
_entity_poly.type
_entity_poly.pdbx_seq_one_letter_code
_entity_poly.pdbx_strand_id
1 'polypeptide(L)'
;MMAAGVNSWGLVAGAVVLSLGAGQRTAIYFSMQADPVDYGVWKTGINTAGILTSINGFLGKVAMAGAGAITGVLLSSGGYIANQAQSDGAMLAIKACYLYIPALLIVASMLWIGRFYRLDDQYEQIRADLDAGRRAPSDTSSVAGENHAL
;
A
#
# COMPACT_ATOMS: atom_id res chain seq x y z
N MET A 1 -16.41 5.75 -17.71
CA MET A 1 -17.81 5.28 -17.88
C MET A 1 -18.84 6.24 -17.29
N MET A 2 -18.70 6.79 -16.08
CA MET A 2 -19.71 7.73 -15.53
C MET A 2 -19.64 9.17 -16.08
N ALA A 3 -18.44 9.69 -16.40
CA ALA A 3 -18.29 11.06 -16.91
C ALA A 3 -18.13 11.17 -18.44
N ALA A 4 -17.58 10.13 -19.10
CA ALA A 4 -17.27 10.14 -20.54
C ALA A 4 -18.25 9.36 -21.43
N GLY A 5 -19.18 8.58 -20.85
CA GLY A 5 -20.01 7.64 -21.62
C GLY A 5 -19.20 6.61 -22.40
N VAL A 6 -19.66 6.29 -23.63
CA VAL A 6 -19.03 5.36 -24.59
C VAL A 6 -17.93 6.01 -25.44
N ASN A 7 -17.61 7.29 -25.18
CA ASN A 7 -16.65 8.04 -25.99
C ASN A 7 -15.22 7.54 -25.74
N SER A 8 -14.64 6.87 -26.73
CA SER A 8 -13.31 6.24 -26.66
C SER A 8 -12.22 7.23 -26.25
N TRP A 9 -12.32 8.49 -26.66
CA TRP A 9 -11.40 9.56 -26.25
C TRP A 9 -11.46 9.93 -24.77
N GLY A 10 -12.64 9.92 -24.16
CA GLY A 10 -12.74 10.14 -22.72
C GLY A 10 -12.23 8.96 -21.90
N LEU A 11 -12.33 7.73 -22.42
CA LEU A 11 -11.74 6.54 -21.79
C LEU A 11 -10.21 6.58 -21.84
N VAL A 12 -9.63 6.96 -22.99
CA VAL A 12 -8.18 7.09 -23.16
C VAL A 12 -7.62 8.19 -22.28
N ALA A 13 -8.24 9.37 -22.26
CA ALA A 13 -7.82 10.46 -21.38
C ALA A 13 -7.87 10.07 -19.90
N GLY A 14 -8.96 9.41 -19.47
CA GLY A 14 -9.06 8.89 -18.11
C GLY A 14 -8.02 7.82 -17.78
N ALA A 15 -7.71 6.94 -18.74
CA ALA A 15 -6.67 5.92 -18.58
C ALA A 15 -5.28 6.55 -18.39
N VAL A 16 -4.95 7.60 -19.16
CA VAL A 16 -3.67 8.33 -19.00
C VAL A 16 -3.54 8.91 -17.59
N VAL A 17 -4.58 9.57 -17.07
CA VAL A 17 -4.57 10.12 -15.71
C VAL A 17 -4.41 9.01 -14.67
N LEU A 18 -5.13 7.90 -14.82
CA LEU A 18 -5.00 6.74 -13.93
C LEU A 18 -3.60 6.13 -13.98
N SER A 19 -3.00 6.00 -15.16
CA SER A 19 -1.66 5.45 -15.35
C SER A 19 -0.58 6.34 -14.72
N LEU A 20 -0.68 7.66 -14.85
CA LEU A 20 0.24 8.59 -14.18
C LEU A 20 0.13 8.48 -12.65
N GLY A 21 -1.10 8.46 -12.12
CA GLY A 21 -1.33 8.29 -10.69
C GLY A 21 -0.85 6.92 -10.16
N ALA A 22 -1.06 5.85 -10.93
CA ALA A 22 -0.58 4.52 -10.58
C ALA A 22 0.95 4.46 -10.58
N GLY A 23 1.62 5.04 -11.58
CA GLY A 23 3.08 5.08 -11.65
C GLY A 23 3.70 5.81 -10.47
N GLN A 24 3.17 7.00 -10.13
CA GLN A 24 3.68 7.76 -8.99
C GLN A 24 3.44 7.04 -7.66
N ARG A 25 2.27 6.41 -7.48
CA ARG A 25 1.99 5.59 -6.30
C ARG A 25 2.97 4.44 -6.16
N THR A 26 3.27 3.72 -7.24
CA THR A 26 4.22 2.60 -7.20
C THR A 26 5.62 3.06 -6.84
N ALA A 27 6.09 4.19 -7.36
CA ALA A 27 7.39 4.75 -7.01
C ALA A 27 7.49 5.09 -5.51
N ILE A 28 6.49 5.78 -4.97
CA ILE A 28 6.43 6.12 -3.54
C ILE A 28 6.36 4.85 -2.68
N TYR A 29 5.56 3.86 -3.10
CA TYR A 29 5.39 2.60 -2.39
C TYR A 29 6.69 1.79 -2.26
N PHE A 30 7.54 1.77 -3.30
CA PHE A 30 8.84 1.11 -3.21
C PHE A 30 9.82 1.90 -2.34
N SER A 31 9.79 3.24 -2.39
CA SER A 31 10.61 4.06 -1.50
C SER A 31 10.26 3.82 -0.03
N MET A 32 8.98 3.92 0.33
CA MET A 32 8.50 3.72 1.72
C MET A 32 8.78 2.32 2.29
N GLN A 33 9.01 1.32 1.44
CA GLN A 33 9.37 -0.02 1.89
C GLN A 33 10.86 -0.17 2.21
N ALA A 34 11.72 0.63 1.59
CA ALA A 34 13.13 0.66 1.94
C ALA A 34 13.32 1.26 3.34
N ASP A 35 12.46 2.18 3.75
CA ASP A 35 12.62 2.94 4.99
C ASP A 35 12.70 2.12 6.28
N PRO A 36 11.83 1.12 6.52
CA PRO A 36 11.94 0.24 7.68
C PRO A 36 13.14 -0.71 7.60
N VAL A 37 13.59 -1.07 6.40
CA VAL A 37 14.75 -1.95 6.18
C VAL A 37 16.03 -1.22 6.58
N ASP A 38 16.18 0.02 6.09
CA ASP A 38 17.33 0.86 6.39
C ASP A 38 17.38 1.20 7.88
N TYR A 39 16.24 1.51 8.50
CA TYR A 39 16.14 1.69 9.95
C TYR A 39 16.52 0.43 10.75
N GLY A 40 16.11 -0.75 10.28
CA GLY A 40 16.48 -2.03 10.88
C GLY A 40 17.99 -2.28 10.84
N VAL A 41 18.61 -2.04 9.69
CA VAL A 41 20.07 -2.13 9.51
C VAL A 41 20.79 -1.10 10.39
N TRP A 42 20.28 0.13 10.48
CA TRP A 42 20.87 1.19 11.30
C TRP A 42 20.84 0.89 12.80
N LYS A 43 19.77 0.26 13.31
CA LYS A 43 19.58 -0.02 14.75
C LYS A 43 20.10 -1.38 15.20
N THR A 44 19.92 -2.43 14.41
CA THR A 44 20.27 -3.81 14.81
C THR A 44 21.34 -4.45 13.94
N GLY A 45 21.70 -3.83 12.80
CA GLY A 45 22.67 -4.38 11.85
C GLY A 45 22.15 -5.57 11.05
N ILE A 46 20.88 -5.98 11.22
CA ILE A 46 20.28 -7.12 10.53
C ILE A 46 19.55 -6.64 9.28
N ASN A 47 19.93 -7.18 8.12
CA ASN A 47 19.24 -6.92 6.87
C ASN A 47 17.97 -7.77 6.75
N THR A 48 16.81 -7.14 6.94
CA THR A 48 15.48 -7.76 6.82
C THR A 48 14.83 -7.58 5.45
N ALA A 49 15.53 -7.05 4.44
CA ALA A 49 15.00 -6.81 3.09
C ALA A 49 14.40 -8.07 2.45
N GLY A 50 15.06 -9.22 2.63
CA GLY A 50 14.61 -10.49 2.10
C GLY A 50 13.30 -11.00 2.73
N ILE A 51 13.14 -10.78 4.04
CA ILE A 51 11.91 -11.16 4.76
C ILE A 51 10.76 -10.23 4.33
N LEU A 52 11.01 -8.92 4.26
CA LEU A 52 10.01 -7.95 3.83
C LEU A 52 9.50 -8.25 2.41
N THR A 53 10.40 -8.51 1.47
CA THR A 53 10.06 -8.83 0.08
C THR A 53 9.26 -10.13 0.00
N SER A 54 9.65 -11.15 0.77
CA SER A 54 8.95 -12.45 0.81
C SER A 54 7.54 -12.34 1.38
N ILE A 55 7.37 -11.58 2.48
CA ILE A 55 6.06 -11.31 3.08
C ILE A 55 5.19 -10.54 2.11
N ASN A 56 5.72 -9.50 1.45
CA ASN A 56 4.96 -8.72 0.49
C ASN A 56 4.46 -9.60 -0.68
N GLY A 57 5.33 -10.44 -1.24
CA GLY A 57 4.96 -11.38 -2.29
C GLY A 57 3.90 -12.40 -1.85
N PHE A 58 4.03 -12.94 -0.64
CA PHE A 58 3.05 -13.88 -0.07
C PHE A 58 1.70 -13.21 0.17
N LEU A 59 1.69 -12.07 0.86
CA LEU A 59 0.48 -11.33 1.19
C LEU A 59 -0.23 -10.83 -0.07
N GLY A 60 0.52 -10.42 -1.09
CA GLY A 60 -0.01 -10.05 -2.40
C GLY A 60 -0.75 -11.22 -3.07
N LYS A 61 -0.20 -12.44 -3.03
CA LYS A 61 -0.88 -13.63 -3.57
C LYS A 61 -2.15 -13.98 -2.80
N VAL A 62 -2.10 -13.94 -1.47
CA VAL A 62 -3.27 -14.19 -0.62
C VAL A 62 -4.35 -13.14 -0.87
N ALA A 63 -3.97 -11.87 -0.99
CA ALA A 63 -4.89 -10.78 -1.30
C ALA A 63 -5.51 -10.93 -2.69
N MET A 64 -4.74 -11.33 -3.71
CA MET A 64 -5.27 -11.59 -5.06
C MET A 64 -6.27 -12.75 -5.06
N ALA A 65 -5.97 -13.85 -4.35
CA ALA A 65 -6.89 -14.97 -4.21
C ALA A 65 -8.18 -14.55 -3.48
N GLY A 66 -8.05 -13.81 -2.37
CA GLY A 66 -9.18 -13.28 -1.61
C GLY A 66 -10.03 -12.31 -2.44
N ALA A 67 -9.40 -11.39 -3.17
CA ALA A 67 -10.10 -10.44 -4.04
C ALA A 67 -10.87 -11.16 -5.16
N GLY A 68 -10.28 -12.19 -5.77
CA GLY A 68 -10.96 -13.04 -6.75
C GLY A 68 -12.18 -13.76 -6.18
N ALA A 69 -12.04 -14.35 -4.98
CA ALA A 69 -13.14 -15.03 -4.29
C ALA A 69 -14.28 -14.07 -3.93
N ILE A 70 -13.96 -12.91 -3.34
CA ILE A 70 -14.94 -11.88 -2.98
C ILE A 70 -15.66 -11.37 -4.22
N THR A 71 -14.91 -11.08 -5.30
CA THR A 71 -15.48 -10.62 -6.57
C THR A 71 -16.42 -11.69 -7.16
N GLY A 72 -16.02 -12.95 -7.14
CA GLY A 72 -16.85 -14.06 -7.64
C GLY A 72 -18.16 -14.21 -6.86
N VAL A 73 -18.11 -14.14 -5.53
CA VAL A 73 -19.31 -14.18 -4.67
C VAL A 73 -20.22 -12.98 -4.93
N LEU A 74 -19.65 -11.78 -5.06
CA LEU A 74 -20.41 -10.55 -5.29
C LEU A 74 -21.10 -10.53 -6.67
N LEU A 75 -20.43 -11.04 -7.71
CA LEU A 75 -21.03 -11.16 -9.04
C LEU A 75 -22.11 -12.24 -9.08
N SER A 76 -21.88 -13.38 -8.40
CA SER A 76 -22.86 -14.46 -8.31
C SER A 76 -24.13 -14.01 -7.57
N SER A 77 -23.99 -13.31 -6.44
CA SER A 77 -25.13 -12.77 -5.68
C SER A 77 -25.86 -11.63 -6.40
N GLY A 78 -25.16 -10.87 -7.24
CA GLY A 78 -25.73 -9.82 -8.09
C GLY A 78 -26.49 -10.33 -9.32
N GLY A 79 -26.53 -11.65 -9.56
CA GLY A 79 -27.21 -12.24 -10.71
C GLY A 79 -26.49 -12.02 -12.04
N TYR A 80 -25.16 -11.93 -12.03
CA TYR A 80 -24.35 -11.72 -13.23
C TYR A 80 -24.47 -12.90 -14.22
N ILE A 81 -24.88 -12.61 -15.46
CA ILE A 81 -24.98 -13.59 -16.54
C ILE A 81 -24.08 -13.15 -17.69
N ALA A 82 -22.97 -13.86 -17.94
CA ALA A 82 -22.03 -13.49 -19.00
C ALA A 82 -22.70 -13.38 -20.39
N ASN A 83 -22.24 -12.44 -21.21
CA ASN A 83 -22.68 -12.22 -22.60
C ASN A 83 -24.17 -11.85 -22.80
N GLN A 84 -24.86 -11.38 -21.75
CA GLN A 84 -26.21 -10.83 -21.86
C GLN A 84 -26.29 -9.39 -21.30
N ALA A 85 -27.36 -8.68 -21.65
CA ALA A 85 -27.66 -7.38 -21.05
C ALA A 85 -27.87 -7.57 -19.54
N GLN A 86 -27.00 -6.95 -18.74
CA GLN A 86 -27.02 -7.08 -17.28
C GLN A 86 -28.21 -6.33 -16.69
N SER A 87 -28.85 -6.94 -15.69
CA SER A 87 -29.84 -6.25 -14.86
C SER A 87 -29.19 -5.12 -14.06
N ASP A 88 -30.01 -4.18 -13.57
CA ASP A 88 -29.52 -3.06 -12.75
C ASP A 88 -28.73 -3.52 -11.51
N GLY A 89 -29.12 -4.67 -10.93
CA GLY A 89 -28.41 -5.30 -9.82
C GLY A 89 -27.01 -5.81 -10.20
N ALA A 90 -26.87 -6.50 -11.33
CA ALA A 90 -25.58 -7.00 -11.81
C ALA A 90 -24.66 -5.85 -12.26
N MET A 91 -25.22 -4.78 -12.85
CA MET A 91 -24.48 -3.57 -13.20
C MET A 91 -23.92 -2.86 -11.96
N LEU A 92 -24.68 -2.81 -10.86
CA LEU A 92 -24.21 -2.25 -9.59
C LEU A 92 -23.08 -3.09 -9.00
N ALA A 93 -23.19 -4.43 -9.03
CA ALA A 93 -22.15 -5.33 -8.54
C ALA A 93 -20.82 -5.15 -9.30
N ILE A 94 -20.87 -5.03 -10.64
CA ILE A 94 -19.68 -4.75 -11.46
C ILE A 94 -19.05 -3.41 -11.08
N LYS A 95 -19.86 -2.35 -10.95
CA LYS A 95 -19.36 -1.03 -10.52
C LYS A 95 -18.77 -1.08 -9.10
N ALA A 96 -19.33 -1.89 -8.20
CA ALA A 96 -18.80 -2.07 -6.86
C ALA A 96 -17.41 -2.72 -6.85
N CYS A 97 -17.22 -3.79 -7.62
CA CYS A 97 -15.94 -4.49 -7.70
C CYS A 97 -14.83 -3.63 -8.31
N TYR A 98 -15.13 -2.85 -9.35
CA TYR A 98 -14.10 -2.11 -10.09
C TYR A 98 -13.92 -0.65 -9.63
N LEU A 99 -14.94 -0.03 -9.03
CA LEU A 99 -14.91 1.39 -8.68
C LEU A 99 -15.03 1.60 -7.17
N TYR A 100 -16.12 1.16 -6.54
CA TYR A 100 -16.41 1.54 -5.16
C TYR A 100 -15.46 0.88 -4.16
N ILE A 101 -15.24 -0.43 -4.25
CA ILE A 101 -14.35 -1.15 -3.32
C ILE A 101 -12.91 -0.63 -3.43
N PRO A 102 -12.30 -0.53 -4.62
CA PRO A 102 -10.95 0.01 -4.73
C PRO A 102 -10.85 1.48 -4.30
N ALA A 103 -11.84 2.32 -4.63
CA ALA A 103 -11.84 3.72 -4.24
C ALA A 103 -11.90 3.90 -2.72
N LEU A 104 -12.75 3.13 -2.04
CA LEU A 104 -12.90 3.20 -0.59
C LEU A 104 -11.62 2.74 0.12
N LEU A 105 -10.97 1.68 -0.38
CA LEU A 105 -9.68 1.22 0.13
C LEU A 105 -8.57 2.27 -0.06
N ILE A 106 -8.55 2.98 -1.18
CA ILE A 106 -7.58 4.06 -1.42
C ILE A 106 -7.81 5.21 -0.44
N VAL A 107 -9.06 5.65 -0.25
CA VAL A 107 -9.38 6.72 0.68
C VAL A 107 -9.04 6.32 2.12
N ALA A 108 -9.37 5.10 2.53
CA ALA A 108 -8.99 4.56 3.84
C ALA A 108 -7.47 4.53 4.02
N SER A 109 -6.72 4.10 2.99
CA SER A 109 -5.25 4.09 3.00
C SER A 109 -4.67 5.50 3.11
N MET A 110 -5.20 6.47 2.37
CA MET A 110 -4.76 7.87 2.47
C MET A 110 -5.01 8.47 3.84
N LEU A 111 -6.17 8.20 4.44
CA LEU A 111 -6.49 8.65 5.80
C LEU A 111 -5.58 8.02 6.85
N TRP A 112 -5.27 6.73 6.69
CA TRP A 112 -4.39 6.01 7.60
C TRP A 112 -2.96 6.54 7.54
N ILE A 113 -2.40 6.68 6.32
CA ILE A 113 -1.07 7.26 6.11
C ILE A 113 -1.02 8.70 6.62
N GLY A 114 -2.00 9.54 6.28
CA GLY A 114 -2.03 10.94 6.72
C GLY A 114 -2.12 11.13 8.24
N ARG A 115 -2.62 10.13 8.98
CA ARG A 115 -2.77 10.21 10.45
C ARG A 115 -1.66 9.53 11.24
N PHE A 116 -1.04 8.48 10.69
CA PHE A 116 -0.07 7.63 11.39
C PHE A 116 1.35 7.65 10.81
N TYR A 117 1.56 8.19 9.61
CA TYR A 117 2.90 8.25 9.01
C TYR A 117 3.66 9.49 9.51
N ARG A 118 4.18 9.41 10.75
CA ARG A 118 5.09 10.40 11.37
C ARG A 118 6.58 10.04 11.17
N LEU A 119 6.89 9.19 10.19
CA LEU A 119 8.24 8.64 10.02
C LEU A 119 9.19 9.60 9.28
N ASP A 120 8.66 10.53 8.47
CA ASP A 120 9.47 11.47 7.68
C ASP A 120 10.37 12.38 8.53
N ASP A 121 9.93 12.80 9.72
CA ASP A 121 10.66 13.80 10.54
C ASP A 121 12.03 13.31 11.05
N GLN A 122 12.24 11.99 11.16
CA GLN A 122 13.51 11.39 11.63
C GLN A 122 14.28 10.69 10.52
N TYR A 123 13.66 10.53 9.34
CA TYR A 123 14.21 9.72 8.26
C TYR A 123 15.41 10.38 7.57
N GLU A 124 15.43 11.71 7.45
CA GLU A 124 16.58 12.45 6.92
C GLU A 124 17.85 12.28 7.78
N GLN A 125 17.71 12.26 9.12
CA GLN A 125 18.83 12.05 10.03
C GLN A 125 19.37 10.61 9.93
N ILE A 126 18.48 9.63 9.82
CA ILE A 126 18.86 8.21 9.70
C ILE A 126 19.61 7.97 8.38
N ARG A 127 19.15 8.59 7.28
CA ARG A 127 19.81 8.50 5.96
C ARG A 127 21.20 9.17 5.98
N ALA A 128 21.29 10.36 6.58
CA ALA A 128 22.56 11.08 6.71
C ALA A 128 23.59 10.32 7.56
N ASP A 129 23.16 9.59 8.59
CA ASP A 129 24.05 8.77 9.40
C ASP A 129 24.50 7.49 8.67
N LEU A 130 23.60 6.81 7.94
CA LEU A 130 23.95 5.65 7.11
C LEU A 130 24.95 6.01 5.99
N ASP A 131 24.75 7.13 5.29
CA ASP A 131 25.68 7.61 4.25
C ASP A 131 27.05 8.02 4.82
N ALA A 132 27.08 8.49 6.06
CA ALA A 132 28.32 8.77 6.80
C ALA A 132 28.98 7.52 7.40
N GLY A 133 28.41 6.32 7.20
CA GLY A 133 28.87 5.06 7.79
C GLY A 133 28.68 4.98 9.32
N ARG A 134 27.87 5.86 9.90
CA ARG A 134 27.53 5.89 11.33
C ARG A 134 26.31 5.01 11.60
N ARG A 135 26.39 4.23 12.68
CA ARG A 135 25.25 3.49 13.22
C ARG A 135 24.53 4.36 14.25
N ALA A 136 23.32 3.95 14.66
CA ALA A 136 22.62 4.62 15.75
C ALA A 136 23.58 4.85 16.93
N PRO A 137 23.62 6.06 17.52
CA PRO A 137 24.41 6.28 18.72
C PRO A 137 23.98 5.23 19.73
N SER A 138 24.93 4.41 20.19
CA SER A 138 24.69 3.38 21.19
C SER A 138 23.99 4.03 22.36
N ASP A 139 22.72 3.66 22.57
CA ASP A 139 21.89 4.18 23.64
C ASP A 139 22.51 3.72 24.96
N THR A 140 23.46 4.50 25.47
CA THR A 140 24.16 4.27 26.74
C THR A 140 23.26 4.66 27.93
N SER A 141 21.99 4.97 27.67
CA SER A 141 20.99 5.40 28.65
C SER A 141 20.31 4.24 29.39
N SER A 142 20.41 2.98 28.93
CA SER A 142 19.76 1.85 29.61
C SER A 142 20.61 1.17 30.71
N VAL A 143 21.84 1.63 30.97
CA VAL A 143 22.73 1.05 32.01
C VAL A 143 22.80 1.90 33.27
N ALA A 144 22.26 3.13 33.26
CA ALA A 144 22.32 4.04 34.41
C ALA A 144 21.22 3.83 35.46
N GLY A 145 20.25 2.93 35.22
CA GLY A 145 19.09 2.70 36.11
C GLY A 145 19.27 1.65 37.21
N GLU A 146 20.34 0.84 37.17
CA GLU A 146 20.50 -0.33 38.05
C GLU A 146 21.54 -0.17 39.17
N ASN A 147 21.88 1.06 39.58
CA ASN A 147 22.84 1.31 40.68
C ASN A 147 22.26 2.09 41.88
N HIS A 148 20.94 2.12 42.05
CA HIS A 148 20.29 2.80 43.19
C HIS A 148 19.17 1.97 43.85
N ALA A 149 19.42 0.67 44.02
CA ALA A 149 18.66 -0.17 44.96
C ALA A 149 19.63 -1.03 45.77
N LEU A 150 20.41 -0.35 46.62
CA LEU A 150 20.90 -0.91 47.89
C LEU A 150 19.87 -0.56 48.97
#